data_AF-A0AAD7U573-F1
#
_entry.id   AF-A0AAD7U573-F1
#
_cell.length_a   1.000
_cell.length_b   1.000
_cell.length_c   1.000
_cell.angle_alpha   90.00
_cell.angle_beta   90.00
_cell.angle_gamma   90.00
#
_symmetry.space_group_name_H-M   'P 1'
#
loop_
_entity.id
_entity.type
_entity.pdbx_description
1 polymer ?
#
loop_
_entity_poly.entity_id
_entity_poly.type
_entity_poly.pdbx_seq_one_letter_code
_entity_poly.pdbx_strand_id
1 'polypeptide(L)'
;MSTIKNPTQLVEEFKKSGEFDRLRRELLKEFRQSEGMPAFLARVEDIAKQKLASDPKLQFMPEATVTREIMQELERYPIVERAVSDVSSLSNPTFLAGVRDSVQKTLQEDRKASGQGAPNGTSQVNGTGPKAAGQQDSDSESSAESMDLEDDESSD
;
A
#
# COMPACT_ATOMS: atom_id res chain seq x y z
N MET A 1 2.37 -6.68 -24.78
CA MET A 1 1.69 -7.10 -23.53
C MET A 1 2.76 -7.10 -22.45
N SER A 2 2.51 -6.41 -21.33
CA SER A 2 3.53 -6.16 -20.31
C SER A 2 3.54 -7.28 -19.29
N THR A 3 4.43 -8.27 -19.46
CA THR A 3 4.62 -9.34 -18.46
C THR A 3 5.19 -8.77 -17.17
N ILE A 4 4.57 -9.08 -16.04
CA ILE A 4 5.00 -8.64 -14.71
C ILE A 4 6.21 -9.46 -14.28
N LYS A 5 7.37 -8.80 -14.17
CA LYS A 5 8.65 -9.42 -13.78
C LYS A 5 9.18 -8.93 -12.43
N ASN A 6 8.66 -7.82 -11.91
CA ASN A 6 9.11 -7.23 -10.66
C ASN A 6 7.95 -6.56 -9.89
N PRO A 7 8.13 -6.25 -8.59
CA PRO A 7 7.09 -5.63 -7.77
C PRO A 7 6.59 -4.29 -8.29
N THR A 8 7.46 -3.47 -8.91
CA THR A 8 7.08 -2.17 -9.46
C THR A 8 6.07 -2.33 -10.60
N GLN A 9 6.32 -3.27 -11.51
CA GLN A 9 5.40 -3.59 -12.62
C GLN A 9 4.06 -4.13 -12.11
N LEU A 10 4.07 -4.91 -11.02
CA LEU A 10 2.83 -5.37 -10.40
C LEU A 10 1.99 -4.20 -9.87
N VAL A 11 2.62 -3.23 -9.21
CA VAL A 11 1.94 -2.03 -8.71
C VAL A 11 1.40 -1.19 -9.87
N GLU A 12 2.13 -1.07 -10.97
CA GLU A 12 1.68 -0.35 -12.16
C GLU A 12 0.45 -1.02 -12.80
N GLU A 13 0.48 -2.33 -13.01
CA GLU A 13 -0.66 -3.07 -13.56
C GLU A 13 -1.85 -3.06 -12.59
N PHE A 14 -1.61 -3.13 -11.29
CA PHE A 14 -2.64 -2.98 -10.26
C PHE A 14 -3.29 -1.58 -10.27
N LYS A 15 -2.51 -0.53 -10.56
CA LYS A 15 -3.06 0.82 -10.76
C LYS A 15 -3.90 0.90 -12.04
N LYS A 16 -3.44 0.27 -13.13
CA LYS A 16 -4.15 0.23 -14.42
C LYS A 16 -5.47 -0.57 -14.36
N SER A 17 -5.56 -1.57 -13.50
CA SER A 17 -6.78 -2.37 -13.33
C SER A 17 -7.95 -1.61 -12.72
N GLY A 18 -7.69 -0.44 -12.11
CA GLY A 18 -8.69 0.38 -11.43
C GLY A 18 -9.03 -0.06 -9.99
N GLU A 19 -8.46 -1.18 -9.52
CA GLU A 19 -8.61 -1.62 -8.12
C GLU A 19 -7.96 -0.64 -7.15
N PHE A 20 -6.85 -0.01 -7.52
CA PHE A 20 -6.25 1.08 -6.74
C PHE A 20 -7.23 2.23 -6.49
N ASP A 21 -7.91 2.71 -7.54
CA ASP A 21 -8.87 3.80 -7.40
C ASP A 21 -10.12 3.38 -6.62
N ARG A 22 -10.53 2.12 -6.74
CA ARG A 22 -11.59 1.54 -5.92
C ARG A 22 -11.22 1.57 -4.45
N LEU A 23 -10.04 1.07 -4.08
CA LEU A 23 -9.53 1.08 -2.70
C LEU A 23 -9.41 2.51 -2.16
N ARG A 24 -8.89 3.44 -2.96
CA ARG A 24 -8.79 4.86 -2.59
C ARG A 24 -10.16 5.44 -2.24
N ARG A 25 -11.19 5.16 -3.05
CA ARG A 25 -12.57 5.64 -2.79
C ARG A 25 -13.16 5.00 -1.55
N GLU A 26 -12.92 3.71 -1.33
CA GLU A 26 -13.39 2.97 -0.17
C GLU A 26 -12.78 3.51 1.13
N LEU A 27 -11.45 3.67 1.15
CA LEU A 27 -10.73 4.27 2.29
C LEU A 27 -11.20 5.70 2.57
N LEU A 28 -11.40 6.51 1.53
CA LEU A 28 -11.90 7.88 1.71
C LEU A 28 -13.33 7.88 2.29
N LYS A 29 -14.18 6.96 1.84
CA LYS A 29 -15.54 6.81 2.35
C LYS A 29 -15.52 6.39 3.82
N GLU A 30 -14.71 5.39 4.17
CA GLU A 30 -14.59 4.91 5.54
C GLU A 30 -14.03 5.99 6.47
N PHE A 31 -13.00 6.72 6.04
CA PHE A 31 -12.46 7.85 6.80
C PHE A 31 -13.53 8.91 7.09
N ARG A 32 -14.34 9.28 6.09
CA ARG A 32 -15.46 10.23 6.26
C ARG A 32 -16.54 9.76 7.23
N GLN A 33 -16.69 8.46 7.38
CA GLN A 33 -17.65 7.82 8.29
C GLN A 33 -17.03 7.42 9.63
N SER A 34 -15.72 7.60 9.80
CA SER A 34 -14.99 7.20 10.99
C SER A 34 -15.24 8.14 12.17
N GLU A 35 -15.03 7.61 13.38
CA GLU A 35 -15.07 8.38 14.63
C GLU A 35 -13.96 9.43 14.72
N GLY A 36 -12.90 9.33 13.91
CA GLY A 36 -11.79 10.29 13.86
C GLY A 36 -12.10 11.56 13.07
N MET A 37 -13.14 11.57 12.24
CA MET A 37 -13.50 12.72 11.40
C MET A 37 -13.80 14.01 12.19
N PRO A 38 -14.56 13.98 13.30
CA PRO A 38 -14.77 15.17 14.13
C PRO A 38 -13.46 15.75 14.70
N ALA A 39 -12.54 14.89 15.15
CA ALA A 39 -11.24 15.33 15.67
C ALA A 39 -10.36 15.96 14.57
N PHE A 40 -10.39 15.38 13.36
CA PHE A 40 -9.73 15.95 12.19
C PHE A 40 -10.28 17.34 11.84
N LEU A 41 -11.61 17.50 11.79
CA LEU A 41 -12.25 18.78 11.51
C LEU A 41 -11.95 19.84 12.58
N ALA A 42 -11.98 19.46 13.86
CA ALA A 42 -11.62 20.36 14.96
C ALA A 42 -10.17 20.86 14.79
N ARG A 43 -9.23 19.98 14.39
CA ARG A 43 -7.85 20.36 14.13
C ARG A 43 -7.72 21.36 12.97
N VAL A 44 -8.44 21.13 11.88
CA VAL A 44 -8.47 22.04 10.72
C VAL A 44 -9.02 23.40 11.14
N GLU A 45 -10.11 23.41 11.90
CA GLU A 45 -10.74 24.63 12.41
C GLU A 45 -9.80 25.42 13.33
N ASP A 46 -9.10 24.74 14.23
CA ASP A 46 -8.13 25.36 15.13
C ASP A 46 -6.98 26.03 14.36
N ILE A 47 -6.43 25.34 13.34
CA ILE A 47 -5.37 25.90 12.50
C ILE A 47 -5.87 27.13 11.73
N ALA A 48 -7.07 27.05 11.15
CA ALA A 48 -7.67 28.18 10.44
C ALA A 48 -7.91 29.38 11.36
N LYS A 49 -8.45 29.16 12.57
CA LYS A 49 -8.62 30.21 13.59
C LYS A 49 -7.29 30.83 13.99
N GLN A 50 -6.28 30.01 14.23
CA GLN A 50 -4.94 30.49 14.59
C GLN A 50 -4.33 31.33 13.46
N LYS A 51 -4.49 30.92 12.20
CA LYS A 51 -4.02 31.67 11.03
C LYS A 51 -4.69 33.04 10.94
N LEU A 52 -6.02 33.09 11.04
CA LEU A 52 -6.80 34.32 10.97
C LEU A 52 -6.54 35.27 12.16
N ALA A 53 -6.22 34.72 13.34
CA ALA A 53 -5.80 35.52 14.50
C ALA A 53 -4.37 36.06 14.35
N SER A 54 -3.48 35.28 13.75
CA SER A 54 -2.07 35.66 13.54
C SER A 54 -1.86 36.68 12.42
N ASP A 55 -2.73 36.66 11.40
CA ASP A 55 -2.69 37.62 10.29
C ASP A 55 -4.05 38.31 10.10
N PRO A 56 -4.28 39.42 10.83
CA PRO A 56 -5.51 40.21 10.72
C PRO A 56 -5.76 40.77 9.33
N LYS A 57 -4.75 40.87 8.46
CA LYS A 57 -4.91 41.41 7.10
C LYS A 57 -5.77 40.49 6.24
N LEU A 58 -5.77 39.19 6.53
CA LEU A 58 -6.59 38.20 5.82
C LEU A 58 -8.08 38.51 5.91
N GLN A 59 -8.54 39.15 6.99
CA GLN A 59 -9.95 39.51 7.16
C GLN A 59 -10.44 40.54 6.13
N PHE A 60 -9.52 41.29 5.52
CA PHE A 60 -9.82 42.31 4.52
C PHE A 60 -9.49 41.86 3.09
N MET A 61 -9.01 40.62 2.92
CA MET A 61 -8.68 40.06 1.61
C MET A 61 -9.89 39.36 0.98
N PRO A 62 -9.91 39.20 -0.35
CA PRO A 62 -10.92 38.39 -1.02
C PRO A 62 -10.89 36.94 -0.52
N GLU A 63 -12.07 36.33 -0.39
CA GLU A 63 -12.24 34.96 0.12
C GLU A 63 -11.31 33.93 -0.55
N ALA A 64 -11.14 34.02 -1.87
CA ALA A 64 -10.25 33.11 -2.61
C ALA A 64 -8.79 33.19 -2.14
N THR A 65 -8.32 34.37 -1.74
CA THR A 65 -6.97 34.57 -1.20
C THR A 65 -6.88 34.01 0.22
N VAL A 66 -7.88 34.27 1.05
CA VAL A 66 -7.94 33.75 2.43
C VAL A 66 -7.94 32.23 2.44
N THR A 67 -8.79 31.60 1.62
CA THR A 67 -8.86 30.14 1.48
C THR A 67 -7.52 29.56 1.03
N ARG A 68 -6.83 30.20 0.06
CA ARG A 68 -5.50 29.77 -0.37
C ARG A 68 -4.49 29.82 0.77
N GLU A 69 -4.44 30.91 1.53
CA GLU A 69 -3.51 31.08 2.64
C GLU A 69 -3.79 30.08 3.78
N ILE A 70 -5.06 29.80 4.07
CA ILE A 70 -5.44 28.77 5.05
C ILE A 70 -5.03 27.39 4.56
N MET A 71 -5.26 27.05 3.29
CA MET A 71 -4.84 25.77 2.72
C MET A 71 -3.32 25.58 2.78
N GLN A 72 -2.54 26.62 2.44
CA GLN A 72 -1.08 26.58 2.58
C GLN A 72 -0.63 26.42 4.03
N GLU A 73 -1.36 26.99 4.98
CA GLU A 73 -1.08 26.81 6.41
C GLU A 73 -1.38 25.36 6.84
N LEU A 74 -2.50 24.80 6.41
CA LEU A 74 -2.87 23.40 6.70
C LEU A 74 -1.83 22.40 6.16
N GLU A 75 -1.27 22.66 4.98
CA GLU A 75 -0.20 21.84 4.38
C GLU A 75 1.09 21.80 5.22
N ARG A 76 1.32 22.75 6.13
CA ARG A 76 2.49 22.73 7.03
C ARG A 76 2.35 21.76 8.19
N TYR A 77 1.14 21.30 8.46
CA TYR A 77 0.86 20.36 9.55
C TYR A 77 0.56 18.98 8.96
N PRO A 78 1.12 17.90 9.52
CA PRO A 78 0.84 16.53 9.06
C PRO A 78 -0.53 16.05 9.58
N ILE A 79 -1.59 16.82 9.32
CA ILE A 79 -2.95 16.58 9.85
C ILE A 79 -3.59 15.38 9.20
N VAL A 80 -3.33 15.14 7.91
CA VAL A 80 -3.90 14.01 7.17
C VAL A 80 -3.20 12.73 7.60
N GLU A 81 -1.87 12.74 7.70
CA GLU A 81 -1.07 11.59 8.10
C GLU A 81 -1.44 11.11 9.50
N ARG A 82 -1.63 12.05 10.45
CA ARG A 82 -2.11 11.73 11.80
C ARG A 82 -3.54 11.19 11.78
N ALA A 83 -4.43 11.82 11.04
CA ALA A 83 -5.81 11.33 10.96
C ALA A 83 -5.90 9.95 10.31
N VAL A 84 -5.03 9.63 9.35
CA VAL A 84 -4.95 8.32 8.71
C VAL A 84 -4.29 7.29 9.62
N SER A 85 -3.30 7.65 10.44
CA SER A 85 -2.72 6.70 11.42
C SER A 85 -3.72 6.24 12.46
N ASP A 86 -4.69 7.09 12.78
CA ASP A 86 -5.76 6.77 13.74
C ASP A 86 -6.86 5.88 13.13
N VAL A 87 -6.84 5.68 11.80
CA VAL A 87 -7.80 4.83 11.09
C VAL A 87 -7.31 3.37 11.11
N SER A 88 -7.96 2.55 11.93
CA SER A 88 -7.65 1.12 12.08
C SER A 88 -7.97 0.27 10.84
N SER A 89 -8.61 0.83 9.81
CA SER A 89 -9.07 0.13 8.60
C SER A 89 -7.95 -0.55 7.82
N LEU A 90 -6.75 0.04 7.79
CA LEU A 90 -5.58 -0.56 7.18
C LEU A 90 -5.04 -1.77 7.97
N SER A 91 -5.41 -1.87 9.25
CA SER A 91 -5.11 -3.02 10.11
C SER A 91 -6.19 -4.11 10.05
N ASN A 92 -7.29 -3.88 9.31
CA ASN A 92 -8.38 -4.84 9.20
C ASN A 92 -7.96 -6.05 8.35
N PRO A 93 -7.99 -7.28 8.89
CA PRO A 93 -7.54 -8.47 8.16
C PRO A 93 -8.41 -8.77 6.94
N THR A 94 -9.70 -8.42 6.96
CA THR A 94 -10.61 -8.60 5.82
C THR A 94 -10.26 -7.66 4.68
N PHE A 95 -9.92 -6.41 5.00
CA PHE A 95 -9.46 -5.43 4.01
C PHE A 95 -8.16 -5.92 3.35
N LEU A 96 -7.18 -6.36 4.16
CA LEU A 96 -5.90 -6.88 3.66
C LEU A 96 -6.08 -8.14 2.80
N ALA A 97 -7.01 -9.03 3.15
CA ALA A 97 -7.35 -10.19 2.33
C ALA A 97 -7.88 -9.75 0.95
N GLY A 98 -8.80 -8.79 0.90
CA GLY A 98 -9.32 -8.25 -0.36
C GLY A 98 -8.24 -7.60 -1.25
N VAL A 99 -7.28 -6.90 -0.65
CA VAL A 99 -6.12 -6.36 -1.38
C VAL A 99 -5.24 -7.48 -1.93
N ARG A 100 -4.97 -8.53 -1.15
CA ARG A 100 -4.20 -9.69 -1.60
C ARG A 100 -4.88 -10.41 -2.76
N ASP A 101 -6.19 -10.63 -2.66
CA ASP A 101 -6.98 -11.30 -3.70
C ASP A 101 -6.96 -10.52 -5.01
N SER A 102 -7.10 -9.19 -4.94
CA SER A 102 -7.06 -8.32 -6.13
C SER A 102 -5.67 -8.29 -6.78
N VAL A 103 -4.60 -8.23 -5.99
CA VAL A 103 -3.22 -8.33 -6.50
C VAL A 103 -2.95 -9.70 -7.13
N GLN A 104 -3.41 -10.78 -6.49
CA GLN A 104 -3.27 -12.14 -7.02
C GLN A 104 -4.04 -12.30 -8.35
N LYS A 105 -5.23 -11.70 -8.45
CA LYS A 105 -6.01 -11.67 -9.68
C LYS A 105 -5.23 -10.96 -10.80
N THR A 106 -4.64 -9.80 -10.55
CA THR A 106 -3.79 -9.08 -11.53
C THR A 106 -2.64 -9.97 -12.03
N LEU A 107 -1.96 -10.69 -11.13
CA LEU A 107 -0.89 -11.63 -11.52
C LEU A 107 -1.41 -12.81 -12.38
N GLN A 108 -2.58 -13.35 -12.05
CA GLN A 108 -3.17 -14.45 -12.82
C GLN A 108 -3.62 -14.00 -14.20
N GLU A 109 -4.19 -12.80 -14.32
CA GLU A 109 -4.59 -12.21 -15.58
C GLU A 109 -3.39 -11.97 -16.50
N ASP A 110 -2.29 -11.43 -15.97
CA ASP A 110 -1.05 -11.25 -16.73
C ASP A 110 -0.44 -12.57 -17.21
N ARG A 111 -0.41 -13.60 -16.35
CA ARG A 111 0.11 -14.93 -16.73
C ARG A 111 -0.75 -15.62 -17.79
N LYS A 112 -2.07 -15.45 -17.73
CA LYS A 112 -3.01 -15.94 -18.76
C LYS A 112 -2.81 -15.19 -20.09
N ALA A 113 -2.65 -13.87 -20.04
CA ALA A 113 -2.41 -13.03 -21.21
C ALA A 113 -1.03 -13.29 -21.85
N SER A 114 -0.01 -13.61 -21.05
CA SER A 114 1.35 -13.91 -21.51
C SER A 114 1.53 -15.34 -22.04
N GLY A 115 0.47 -16.15 -22.12
CA GLY A 115 0.55 -17.53 -22.64
C GLY A 115 1.31 -18.51 -21.72
N GLN A 116 1.64 -18.12 -20.49
CA GLN A 116 2.23 -19.01 -19.47
C GLN A 116 1.17 -19.84 -18.72
N GLY A 117 -0.09 -19.78 -19.15
CA GLY A 117 -1.20 -20.55 -18.59
C GLY A 117 -1.29 -21.97 -19.16
N ALA A 118 -0.36 -22.84 -18.79
CA ALA A 118 -0.57 -24.29 -18.82
C ALA A 118 -0.12 -24.91 -17.49
N PRO A 119 -1.04 -25.28 -16.57
CA PRO A 119 -0.77 -26.39 -15.69
C PRO A 119 -0.88 -27.66 -16.54
N ASN A 120 0.29 -28.13 -16.96
CA ASN A 120 0.48 -29.45 -17.53
C ASN A 120 0.01 -30.52 -16.52
N GLY A 121 -0.72 -31.52 -16.99
CA GLY A 121 -0.77 -32.83 -16.33
C GLY A 121 -1.97 -33.15 -15.44
N THR A 122 -3.14 -33.34 -16.05
CA THR A 122 -4.13 -34.31 -15.58
C THR A 122 -3.45 -35.68 -15.39
N SER A 123 -3.19 -36.10 -14.16
CA SER A 123 -2.92 -37.51 -13.85
C SER A 123 -4.12 -38.07 -13.09
N GLN A 124 -5.11 -38.47 -13.88
CA GLN A 124 -6.11 -39.43 -13.47
C GLN A 124 -5.40 -40.78 -13.35
N VAL A 125 -4.91 -41.13 -12.16
CA VAL A 125 -4.59 -42.52 -11.80
C VAL A 125 -5.53 -42.92 -10.69
N ASN A 126 -6.55 -43.67 -11.10
CA ASN A 126 -7.48 -44.38 -10.26
C ASN A 126 -6.77 -45.65 -9.76
N GLY A 127 -6.66 -45.87 -8.45
CA GLY A 127 -6.27 -47.18 -7.91
C GLY A 127 -5.53 -47.16 -6.57
N THR A 128 -6.30 -47.35 -5.49
CA THR A 128 -6.01 -48.20 -4.31
C THR A 128 -4.65 -48.06 -3.57
N GLY A 129 -4.71 -47.59 -2.30
CA GLY A 129 -3.60 -47.67 -1.31
C GLY A 129 -3.28 -49.11 -0.84
N PRO A 130 -2.53 -49.34 0.27
CA PRO A 130 -2.12 -48.38 1.32
C PRO A 130 -0.67 -48.56 1.90
N LYS A 131 -0.27 -47.58 2.74
CA LYS A 131 0.55 -47.68 4.00
C LYS A 131 2.05 -48.10 3.96
N ALA A 132 2.89 -47.24 4.58
CA ALA A 132 4.13 -47.47 5.38
C ALA A 132 5.21 -46.43 5.01
N ALA A 133 5.56 -45.48 5.89
CA ALA A 133 6.58 -45.55 6.95
C ALA A 133 8.03 -45.29 6.44
N GLY A 134 8.75 -44.36 7.07
CA GLY A 134 10.17 -44.05 6.83
C GLY A 134 10.39 -42.58 6.48
N GLN A 135 10.56 -41.67 7.44
CA GLN A 135 11.82 -41.35 8.14
C GLN A 135 12.69 -40.38 7.32
N GLN A 136 12.63 -39.11 7.74
CA GLN A 136 13.43 -37.98 7.23
C GLN A 136 14.85 -38.08 7.78
N ASP A 137 15.82 -38.33 6.90
CA ASP A 137 17.22 -37.98 7.11
C ASP A 137 17.56 -36.86 6.13
N SER A 138 18.05 -35.72 6.64
CA SER A 138 18.98 -34.84 5.91
C SER A 138 19.56 -33.82 6.89
N ASP A 139 20.72 -34.20 7.43
CA ASP A 139 21.78 -33.32 7.90
C ASP A 139 22.03 -32.20 6.86
N SER A 140 22.02 -30.93 7.27
CA SER A 140 23.21 -30.17 7.69
C SER A 140 24.37 -30.27 6.71
N GLU A 141 24.47 -29.31 5.78
CA GLU A 141 25.78 -28.74 5.42
C GLU A 141 25.67 -27.22 5.22
N SER A 142 26.41 -26.53 6.10
CA SER A 142 26.82 -25.15 5.99
C SER A 142 27.77 -24.96 4.81
N SER A 143 27.70 -23.82 4.13
CA SER A 143 28.94 -23.14 3.71
C SER A 143 28.66 -21.64 3.64
N ALA A 144 29.40 -20.96 4.51
CA ALA A 144 29.60 -19.53 4.50
C ALA A 144 30.51 -19.17 3.32
N GLU A 145 30.14 -18.16 2.55
CA GLU A 145 31.03 -17.48 1.61
C GLU A 145 30.91 -15.98 1.94
N SER A 146 31.79 -15.48 2.82
CA SER A 146 32.99 -14.71 2.48
C SER A 146 32.60 -13.36 1.86
N MET A 147 32.43 -12.31 2.67
CA MET A 147 33.48 -11.29 2.90
C MET A 147 34.18 -10.87 1.62
N ASP A 148 33.75 -9.74 1.06
CA ASP A 148 34.67 -8.85 0.36
C ASP A 148 34.29 -7.41 0.72
N LEU A 149 35.22 -6.78 1.42
CA LEU A 149 35.11 -5.49 2.10
C LEU A 149 36.24 -4.67 1.52
N GLU A 150 35.99 -4.04 0.38
CA GLU A 150 36.91 -3.07 -0.22
C GLU A 150 36.52 -1.67 0.27
N ASP A 151 37.09 -1.34 1.42
CA ASP A 151 37.39 0.02 1.85
C ASP A 151 38.58 0.58 1.05
N ASP A 152 38.63 1.92 1.00
CA ASP A 152 39.80 2.78 0.75
C ASP A 152 40.21 3.11 -0.70
N GLU A 153 39.97 4.38 -1.08
CA GLU A 153 41.01 5.39 -1.35
C GLU A 153 40.27 6.69 -1.76
N SER A 154 40.18 7.72 -0.92
CA SER A 154 41.22 8.72 -0.62
C SER A 154 41.72 9.48 -1.87
N SER A 155 41.40 10.79 -1.87
CA SER A 155 42.16 11.91 -2.44
C SER A 155 42.25 12.09 -3.98
N ASP A 156 41.63 13.16 -4.49
CA ASP A 156 42.27 14.48 -4.67
C ASP A 156 41.19 15.59 -4.73
#